data_AF-A0A918Q4F0-F1
#
_entry.id   AF-A0A918Q4F0-F1
#
_cell.length_a   1.000
_cell.length_b   1.000
_cell.length_c   1.000
_cell.angle_alpha   90.00
_cell.angle_beta   90.00
_cell.angle_gamma   90.00
#
_symmetry.space_group_name_H-M   'P 1'
#
loop_
_entity.id
_entity.type
_entity.pdbx_description
1 polymer ?
#
loop_
_entity_poly.entity_id
_entity_poly.type
_entity_poly.pdbx_seq_one_letter_code
_entity_poly.pdbx_strand_id
1 'polypeptide(L)'
;MAYGGGSFDALSRRLRTPLMQFFMRRTGSQADAEELVQELFLRLLRRKDLFSLQNLDGYVFETASNLIRDKVRRDTARSKDRHDDVSDLDIAADAPSAEQSLESRQRLNRMLAALDTLPARAQTIVSCAGLRI
;
A
#
# COMPACT_ATOMS: atom_id res chain seq x y z
N MET A 1 -6.45 -25.28 -15.85
CA MET A 1 -5.67 -24.72 -14.73
C MET A 1 -6.08 -23.25 -14.52
N ALA A 2 -7.05 -22.97 -13.65
CA ALA A 2 -7.67 -21.64 -13.51
C ALA A 2 -7.88 -21.20 -12.04
N TYR A 3 -6.90 -21.45 -11.15
CA TYR A 3 -7.00 -21.07 -9.73
C TYR A 3 -6.25 -19.77 -9.35
N GLY A 4 -5.63 -19.08 -10.32
CA GLY A 4 -4.85 -17.85 -10.05
C GLY A 4 -5.69 -16.61 -9.71
N GLY A 5 -6.88 -16.48 -10.31
CA GLY A 5 -7.73 -15.30 -10.15
C GLY A 5 -8.35 -15.18 -8.75
N GLY A 6 -8.86 -16.28 -8.18
CA GLY A 6 -9.51 -16.27 -6.88
C GLY A 6 -8.56 -16.01 -5.70
N SER A 7 -7.34 -16.54 -5.77
CA SER A 7 -6.32 -16.30 -4.73
C SER A 7 -5.85 -14.85 -4.71
N PHE A 8 -5.67 -14.24 -5.89
CA PHE A 8 -5.29 -12.83 -5.99
C PHE A 8 -6.42 -11.89 -5.54
N ASP A 9 -7.66 -12.22 -5.86
CA ASP A 9 -8.83 -11.46 -5.44
C ASP A 9 -8.98 -11.43 -3.90
N ALA A 10 -8.79 -12.58 -3.24
CA ALA A 10 -8.72 -12.65 -1.78
C ALA A 10 -7.54 -11.85 -1.20
N LEU A 11 -6.35 -11.97 -1.79
CA LEU A 11 -5.17 -11.21 -1.39
C LEU A 11 -5.39 -9.70 -1.52
N SER A 12 -5.96 -9.25 -2.64
CA SER A 12 -6.18 -7.84 -2.91
C SER A 12 -7.16 -7.21 -1.93
N ARG A 13 -8.28 -7.88 -1.63
CA ARG A 13 -9.21 -7.46 -0.58
C ARG A 13 -8.54 -7.32 0.77
N ARG A 14 -7.68 -8.27 1.15
CA ARG A 14 -6.95 -8.26 2.42
C ARG A 14 -5.98 -7.09 2.51
N LEU A 15 -5.21 -6.83 1.45
CA LEU A 15 -4.14 -5.84 1.46
C LEU A 15 -4.62 -4.40 1.24
N ARG A 16 -5.81 -4.20 0.64
CA ARG A 16 -6.26 -2.87 0.19
C ARG A 16 -6.37 -1.85 1.32
N THR A 17 -7.06 -2.18 2.41
CA THR A 17 -7.27 -1.23 3.52
C THR A 17 -5.96 -0.85 4.24
N PRO A 18 -5.10 -1.81 4.63
CA PRO A 18 -3.79 -1.50 5.22
C PRO A 18 -2.91 -0.65 4.32
N LEU A 19 -2.85 -0.97 3.02
CA LEU A 19 -2.06 -0.21 2.06
C LEU A 19 -2.62 1.20 1.86
N MET A 20 -3.94 1.36 1.79
CA MET A 20 -4.57 2.66 1.72
C MET A 20 -4.17 3.52 2.92
N GLN A 21 -4.29 2.99 4.15
CA GLN A 21 -3.90 3.71 5.35
C GLN A 21 -2.40 4.02 5.40
N PHE A 22 -1.57 3.09 4.94
CA PHE A 22 -0.12 3.27 4.86
C PHE A 22 0.24 4.42 3.91
N PHE A 23 -0.30 4.42 2.70
CA PHE A 23 -0.01 5.47 1.71
C PHE A 23 -0.64 6.80 2.10
N MET A 24 -1.90 6.83 2.57
CA MET A 24 -2.58 8.04 3.05
C MET A 24 -1.77 8.80 4.11
N ARG A 25 -1.18 8.07 5.07
CA ARG A 25 -0.34 8.66 6.13
C ARG A 25 0.99 9.22 5.64
N ARG A 26 1.38 8.96 4.40
CA ARG A 26 2.66 9.36 3.81
C ARG A 26 2.49 10.36 2.68
N THR A 27 1.38 10.28 1.95
CA THR A 27 1.07 11.20 0.85
C THR A 27 0.18 12.36 1.28
N GLY A 28 -0.61 12.20 2.35
CA GLY A 28 -1.64 13.18 2.74
C GLY A 28 -2.80 13.31 1.74
N SER A 29 -2.79 12.52 0.66
CA SER A 29 -3.69 12.64 -0.49
C SER A 29 -4.30 11.30 -0.83
N GLN A 30 -5.64 11.25 -0.89
CA GLN A 30 -6.40 10.05 -1.25
C GLN A 30 -6.15 9.63 -2.69
N ALA A 31 -6.11 10.58 -3.62
CA ALA A 31 -5.85 10.28 -5.03
C ALA A 31 -4.47 9.62 -5.21
N ASP A 32 -3.44 10.17 -4.55
CA ASP A 32 -2.10 9.60 -4.59
C ASP A 32 -2.07 8.22 -3.92
N ALA A 33 -2.73 8.06 -2.78
CA ALA A 33 -2.78 6.77 -2.10
C ALA A 33 -3.44 5.69 -2.96
N GLU A 34 -4.55 6.02 -3.64
CA GLU A 34 -5.23 5.13 -4.59
C GLU A 34 -4.33 4.74 -5.77
N GLU A 35 -3.62 5.70 -6.35
CA GLU A 35 -2.65 5.43 -7.43
C GLU A 35 -1.57 4.45 -6.98
N LEU A 36 -0.97 4.68 -5.81
CA LEU A 36 0.10 3.83 -5.27
C LEU A 36 -0.41 2.43 -4.92
N VAL A 37 -1.63 2.29 -4.37
CA VAL A 37 -2.27 0.99 -4.14
C VAL A 37 -2.43 0.23 -5.45
N GLN A 38 -2.92 0.89 -6.49
CA GLN A 38 -3.13 0.27 -7.81
C GLN A 38 -1.80 -0.20 -8.41
N GLU A 39 -0.79 0.67 -8.42
CA GLU A 39 0.54 0.35 -8.93
C GLU A 39 1.17 -0.84 -8.17
N LEU A 40 1.01 -0.89 -6.85
CA LEU A 40 1.48 -2.03 -6.05
C LEU A 40 0.79 -3.32 -6.51
N PHE A 41 -0.54 -3.32 -6.65
CA PHE A 41 -1.26 -4.52 -7.11
C PHE A 41 -0.87 -4.96 -8.51
N LEU A 42 -0.59 -4.02 -9.42
CA LEU A 42 -0.06 -4.34 -10.75
C LEU A 42 1.30 -5.05 -10.66
N ARG A 43 2.19 -4.61 -9.76
CA ARG A 43 3.47 -5.28 -9.53
C ARG A 43 3.29 -6.69 -8.96
N LEU A 44 2.36 -6.88 -8.01
CA LEU A 44 2.04 -8.20 -7.49
C LEU A 44 1.49 -9.13 -8.58
N LEU A 45 0.58 -8.63 -9.43
CA LEU A 45 -0.04 -9.42 -10.49
C LEU A 45 0.96 -9.85 -11.57
N ARG A 46 1.96 -9.02 -11.87
CA ARG A 46 3.02 -9.34 -12.85
C ARG A 46 4.04 -10.35 -12.29
N ARG A 47 4.04 -10.60 -10.98
CA ARG A 47 4.99 -11.50 -10.33
C ARG A 47 4.50 -12.96 -10.38
N LYS A 48 5.19 -13.78 -11.17
CA LYS A 48 4.81 -15.18 -11.42
C LYS A 48 4.91 -16.09 -10.19
N ASP A 49 5.85 -15.80 -9.28
CA ASP A 49 6.18 -16.59 -8.09
C ASP A 49 5.58 -16.00 -6.80
N LEU A 50 4.59 -15.09 -6.90
CA LEU A 50 4.06 -14.33 -5.77
C LEU A 50 3.62 -15.22 -4.59
N PHE A 51 2.86 -16.28 -4.87
CA PHE A 51 2.32 -17.18 -3.85
C PHE A 51 3.34 -18.22 -3.34
N SER A 52 4.50 -18.33 -3.98
CA SER A 52 5.62 -19.17 -3.51
C SER A 52 6.65 -18.41 -2.68
N LEU A 53 6.45 -17.11 -2.46
CA LEU A 53 7.35 -16.31 -1.63
C LEU A 53 7.28 -16.74 -0.16
N GLN A 54 8.45 -16.99 0.43
CA GLN A 54 8.58 -17.28 1.85
C GLN A 54 8.15 -16.09 2.72
N ASN A 55 8.27 -14.86 2.21
CA ASN A 55 7.93 -13.63 2.93
C ASN A 55 7.19 -12.63 2.03
N LEU A 56 5.91 -12.94 1.75
CA LEU A 56 5.03 -12.08 0.95
C LEU A 56 4.86 -10.69 1.58
N ASP A 57 4.65 -10.61 2.89
CA ASP A 57 4.42 -9.33 3.59
C ASP A 57 5.66 -8.43 3.53
N GLY A 58 6.85 -9.01 3.65
CA GLY A 58 8.11 -8.30 3.48
C GLY A 58 8.27 -7.72 2.08
N TYR A 59 7.89 -8.48 1.05
CA TYR A 59 7.92 -8.01 -0.33
C TYR A 59 6.89 -6.90 -0.60
N VAL A 60 5.68 -7.01 -0.04
CA VAL A 60 4.65 -5.96 -0.12
C VAL A 60 5.16 -4.69 0.53
N PHE A 61 5.75 -4.78 1.73
CA PHE A 61 6.31 -3.63 2.44
C PHE A 61 7.44 -2.94 1.66
N GLU A 62 8.37 -3.72 1.12
CA GLU A 62 9.49 -3.20 0.33
C GLU A 62 8.97 -2.47 -0.91
N THR A 63 8.01 -3.09 -1.61
CA THR A 63 7.38 -2.50 -2.80
C THR A 63 6.65 -1.19 -2.44
N ALA A 64 5.86 -1.17 -1.36
CA ALA A 64 5.16 0.03 -0.90
C ALA A 64 6.13 1.15 -0.51
N SER A 65 7.21 0.82 0.19
CA SER A 65 8.23 1.79 0.59
C SER A 65 8.96 2.39 -0.62
N ASN A 66 9.27 1.58 -1.61
CA ASN A 66 9.90 2.05 -2.85
C ASN A 66 8.98 2.98 -3.64
N LEU A 67 7.68 2.67 -3.70
CA LEU A 67 6.68 3.52 -4.34
C LEU A 67 6.56 4.91 -3.69
N ILE A 68 6.61 4.98 -2.36
CA ILE A 68 6.66 6.27 -1.65
C ILE A 68 7.93 7.05 -2.02
N ARG A 69 9.10 6.41 -1.97
CA ARG A 69 10.37 7.08 -2.32
C ARG A 69 10.35 7.62 -3.75
N ASP A 70 9.83 6.83 -4.70
CA ASP A 70 9.70 7.25 -6.10
C ASP A 70 8.74 8.43 -6.26
N LYS A 71 7.65 8.48 -5.49
CA LYS A 71 6.73 9.63 -5.49
C LYS A 71 7.42 10.88 -4.93
N VAL A 72 8.03 10.80 -3.75
CA VAL A 72 8.75 11.92 -3.12
C VAL A 72 9.81 12.48 -4.07
N ARG A 73 10.58 11.60 -4.73
CA ARG A 73 11.60 12.00 -5.72
C ARG A 73 10.99 12.72 -6.92
N ARG A 74 9.88 12.24 -7.47
CA ARG A 74 9.17 12.88 -8.59
C ARG A 74 8.60 14.23 -8.20
N ASP A 75 7.98 14.35 -7.04
CA ASP A 75 7.36 15.59 -6.57
C ASP A 75 8.42 16.65 -6.25
N THR A 76 9.55 16.26 -5.66
CA THR A 76 10.71 17.14 -5.44
C THR A 76 11.29 17.67 -6.76
N ALA A 77 11.43 16.81 -7.77
CA ALA A 77 11.94 17.22 -9.08
C ALA A 77 10.99 18.22 -9.78
N ARG A 78 9.67 17.99 -9.68
CA ARG A 78 8.64 18.89 -10.23
C ARG A 78 8.60 20.24 -9.52
N SER A 79 8.78 20.27 -8.20
CA SER A 79 8.82 21.51 -7.43
C SER A 79 10.03 22.37 -7.79
N LYS A 80 11.22 21.75 -7.94
CA LYS A 80 12.45 22.46 -8.35
C LYS A 80 12.35 23.10 -9.74
N ASP A 81 11.64 22.45 -10.66
CA ASP A 81 11.45 22.94 -12.03
C ASP A 81 10.43 24.10 -12.12
N ARG A 82 9.52 24.21 -11.13
CA ARG A 82 8.43 25.20 -11.15
C ARG A 82 8.73 26.54 -10.49
N HIS A 83 9.85 26.70 -9.78
CA HIS A 83 10.19 27.94 -9.06
C HIS A 83 9.04 28.49 -8.19
N ASP A 84 8.11 27.62 -7.77
CA ASP A 84 6.98 28.01 -6.92
C ASP A 84 7.43 27.94 -5.46
N ASP A 85 7.24 29.04 -4.73
CA ASP A 85 7.42 29.17 -3.28
C ASP A 85 6.26 28.41 -2.58
N VAL A 86 6.31 27.07 -2.60
CA VAL A 86 5.20 26.23 -2.13
C VAL A 86 5.44 25.79 -0.68
N SER A 87 4.74 26.49 0.22
CA SER A 87 4.66 26.23 1.66
C SER A 87 3.71 25.07 2.07
N ASP A 88 3.11 24.30 1.16
CA ASP A 88 1.94 23.47 1.53
C ASP A 88 1.99 21.97 1.17
N LEU A 89 3.16 21.46 0.77
CA LEU A 89 3.34 20.00 0.67
C LEU A 89 4.32 19.56 1.74
N ASP A 90 3.78 19.36 2.93
CA ASP A 90 4.39 18.63 4.06
C ASP A 90 4.54 17.13 3.71
N ILE A 91 4.93 16.83 2.47
CA ILE A 91 5.38 15.52 2.02
C ILE A 91 6.73 15.36 2.69
N ALA A 92 6.68 14.86 3.93
CA ALA A 92 7.79 14.59 4.81
C ALA A 92 9.06 14.34 4.00
N ALA A 93 9.88 15.38 3.91
CA ALA A 93 11.19 15.36 3.30
C ALA A 93 12.12 14.56 4.21
N ASP A 94 11.85 13.27 4.32
CA ASP A 94 12.75 12.33 4.94
C ASP A 94 12.46 10.95 4.32
N ALA A 95 13.41 10.46 3.53
CA ALA A 95 13.44 9.03 3.26
C ALA A 95 13.50 8.35 4.64
N PRO A 96 12.60 7.39 4.94
CA PRO A 96 12.48 6.90 6.30
C PRO A 96 13.82 6.36 6.80
N SER A 97 14.26 6.83 7.97
CA SER A 97 15.46 6.32 8.65
C SER A 97 15.41 4.80 8.78
N ALA A 98 16.54 4.17 9.10
CA ALA A 98 16.57 2.72 9.34
C ALA A 98 15.58 2.30 10.44
N GLU A 99 15.48 3.07 11.54
CA GLU A 99 14.49 2.80 12.59
C GLU A 99 13.06 3.03 12.11
N GLN A 100 12.80 4.14 11.40
CA GLN A 100 11.46 4.45 10.87
C GLN A 100 10.99 3.40 9.85
N SER A 101 11.93 2.82 9.09
CA SER A 101 11.67 1.73 8.16
C SER A 101 11.30 0.44 8.89
N LEU A 102 12.00 0.10 9.98
CA LEU A 102 11.67 -1.05 10.83
C LEU A 102 10.30 -0.88 11.50
N GLU A 103 10.04 0.29 12.08
CA GLU A 103 8.76 0.58 12.74
C GLU A 103 7.60 0.55 11.73
N SER A 104 7.79 1.15 10.56
CA SER A 104 6.80 1.14 9.48
C SER A 104 6.51 -0.28 9.00
N ARG A 105 7.53 -1.12 8.89
CA ARG A 105 7.39 -2.54 8.55
C ARG A 105 6.58 -3.28 9.60
N GLN A 106 6.94 -3.12 10.87
CA GLN A 106 6.20 -3.75 11.97
C GLN A 106 4.75 -3.27 12.01
N ARG A 107 4.50 -1.99 11.77
CA ARG A 107 3.16 -1.41 11.77
C ARG A 107 2.30 -1.96 10.64
N LEU A 108 2.84 -2.03 9.41
CA LEU A 108 2.13 -2.65 8.29
C LEU A 108 1.87 -4.13 8.58
N ASN A 109 2.87 -4.87 9.06
CA ASN A 109 2.71 -6.28 9.42
C ASN A 109 1.67 -6.50 10.52
N ARG A 110 1.59 -5.63 11.54
CA ARG A 110 0.55 -5.69 12.58
C ARG A 110 -0.84 -5.42 12.00
N MET A 111 -0.97 -4.47 11.07
CA MET A 111 -2.23 -4.21 10.37
C MET A 111 -2.66 -5.43 9.54
N LEU A 112 -1.73 -6.07 8.84
CA LEU A 112 -1.98 -7.28 8.07
C LEU A 112 -2.40 -8.44 8.99
N ALA A 113 -1.65 -8.67 10.07
CA ALA A 113 -1.93 -9.74 11.03
C ALA A 113 -3.26 -9.54 11.77
N ALA A 114 -3.62 -8.30 12.12
CA ALA A 114 -4.91 -8.00 12.74
C ALA A 114 -6.08 -8.38 11.84
N LEU A 115 -5.94 -8.21 10.52
CA LEU A 115 -6.96 -8.64 9.56
C LEU A 115 -7.05 -10.17 9.41
N ASP A 116 -5.94 -10.89 9.60
CA ASP A 116 -5.92 -12.37 9.61
C ASP A 116 -6.54 -12.96 10.88
N THR A 117 -6.57 -12.21 12.00
CA THR A 117 -7.22 -12.66 13.25
C THR A 117 -8.75 -12.51 13.27
N LEU A 118 -9.35 -11.87 12.25
CA LEU A 118 -10.81 -11.92 12.10
C LEU A 118 -11.20 -13.31 11.54
N PRO A 119 -11.98 -14.12 12.27
CA PRO A 119 -12.35 -15.46 11.83
C PRO A 119 -13.08 -15.39 10.49
N ALA A 120 -12.94 -16.44 9.66
CA ALA A 120 -13.51 -16.58 8.33
C ALA A 120 -15.03 -16.33 8.21
N ARG A 121 -15.74 -16.17 9.34
CA ARG A 121 -17.17 -15.81 9.42
C ARG A 121 -17.46 -14.29 9.45
N ALA A 122 -16.45 -13.42 9.54
CA ALA A 122 -16.63 -11.96 9.54
C ALA A 122 -16.28 -11.27 8.20
N GLN A 123 -15.90 -12.03 7.16
CA GLN A 123 -15.59 -11.46 5.85
C GLN A 123 -16.84 -11.16 5.01
N THR A 124 -18.03 -11.60 5.42
CA THR A 124 -19.29 -11.37 4.69
C THR A 124 -19.90 -9.99 4.94
N ILE A 125 -19.57 -9.31 6.05
CA ILE A 125 -20.29 -8.07 6.43
C ILE A 125 -19.70 -6.82 5.77
N VAL A 126 -18.40 -6.76 5.47
CA VAL A 126 -17.78 -5.57 4.85
C VAL A 126 -18.06 -5.48 3.34
N SER A 127 -18.47 -6.58 2.70
CA SER A 127 -18.90 -6.58 1.30
C SER A 127 -20.31 -6.04 1.06
N CYS A 128 -21.10 -5.71 2.09
CA CYS A 128 -22.48 -5.25 1.94
C CYS A 128 -22.72 -3.73 2.13
N ALA A 129 -21.70 -2.90 2.35
CA ALA A 129 -21.87 -1.44 2.35
C ALA A 129 -21.91 -0.84 0.93
N GLY A 130 -22.62 -1.52 0.03
CA GLY A 130 -22.73 -1.20 -1.38
C GLY A 130 -24.03 -1.75 -1.97
N LEU A 131 -25.18 -1.34 -1.42
CA LEU A 131 -26.47 -1.46 -2.08
C LEU A 131 -27.39 -0.32 -1.63
N ARG A 132 -27.54 0.65 -2.53
CA ARG A 132 -28.76 1.40 -2.88
C ARG A 132 -29.85 1.49 -1.81
N ILE A 133 -30.10 2.73 -1.36
CA ILE A 133 -31.40 3.39 -1.59
C ILE A 133 -31.09 4.69 -2.33
#